data_AF-A0A536UZY5-F1
#
_entry.id   AF-A0A536UZY5-F1
#
_cell.length_a   1.000
_cell.length_b   1.000
_cell.length_c   1.000
_cell.angle_alpha   90.00
_cell.angle_beta   90.00
_cell.angle_gamma   90.00
#
_symmetry.space_group_name_H-M   'P 1'
#
loop_
_entity.id
_entity.type
_entity.pdbx_description
1 polymer ?
#
loop_
_entity_poly.entity_id
_entity_poly.type
_entity_poly.pdbx_seq_one_letter_code
_entity_poly.pdbx_strand_id
1 'polypeptide(L)'
;MVEQYYVVLRTVLRARTELRRCVTRCRHCRIFFLTHPRNGGRRDLRCPFGCKEAHRKRCSTQRSVEYYGTEEGKTKKKIQNGKRSHGEARADHNPQFLSAPQLERDGVRLDAATVGYVRMVTSLIEARRVSEEEIVEMLVRTMRQHSIARRRRMDYVLAYLKKNAP
;
A
#
# COMPACT_ATOMS: atom_id res chain seq x y z
N MET A 1 2.26 -4.41 -13.82
CA MET A 1 1.95 -4.79 -12.41
C MET A 1 0.60 -5.53 -12.31
N VAL A 2 -0.50 -5.00 -12.87
CA VAL A 2 -1.83 -5.64 -12.81
C VAL A 2 -1.88 -6.99 -13.55
N GLU A 3 -1.19 -7.12 -14.68
CA GLU A 3 -1.14 -8.37 -15.45
C GLU A 3 -0.49 -9.53 -14.69
N GLN A 4 0.71 -9.29 -14.13
CA GLN A 4 1.41 -10.27 -13.28
C GLN A 4 0.54 -10.68 -12.10
N TYR A 5 -0.13 -9.71 -11.47
CA TYR A 5 -1.09 -9.98 -10.41
C TYR A 5 -2.24 -10.90 -10.88
N TYR A 6 -2.79 -10.68 -12.07
CA TYR A 6 -3.85 -11.53 -12.61
C TYR A 6 -3.39 -12.93 -13.00
N VAL A 7 -2.15 -13.11 -13.47
CA VAL A 7 -1.58 -14.44 -13.69
C VAL A 7 -1.56 -15.21 -12.37
N VAL A 8 -1.00 -14.60 -11.32
CA VAL A 8 -0.94 -15.21 -9.97
C VAL A 8 -2.35 -15.47 -9.43
N LEU A 9 -3.25 -14.49 -9.53
CA LEU A 9 -4.63 -14.62 -9.06
C LEU A 9 -5.35 -15.79 -9.75
N ARG A 10 -5.23 -15.92 -11.07
CA ARG A 10 -5.84 -17.03 -11.82
C ARG A 10 -5.27 -18.37 -11.39
N THR A 11 -3.96 -18.48 -11.21
CA THR A 11 -3.31 -19.70 -10.73
C THR A 11 -3.81 -20.09 -9.35
N VAL A 12 -3.89 -19.15 -8.42
CA VAL A 12 -4.42 -19.38 -7.07
C VAL A 12 -5.89 -19.82 -7.12
N LEU A 13 -6.73 -19.17 -7.93
CA LEU A 13 -8.16 -19.51 -8.03
C LEU A 13 -8.45 -20.84 -8.76
N ARG A 14 -7.48 -21.33 -9.56
CA ARG A 14 -7.53 -22.67 -10.15
C ARG A 14 -7.17 -23.73 -9.12
N ALA A 15 -6.14 -23.49 -8.32
CA ALA A 15 -5.72 -24.41 -7.26
C ALA A 15 -6.70 -24.44 -6.07
N ARG A 16 -7.31 -23.30 -5.74
CA ARG A 16 -8.18 -23.10 -4.57
C ARG A 16 -9.49 -22.44 -4.97
N THR A 17 -10.47 -23.27 -5.34
CA THR A 17 -11.76 -22.81 -5.86
C THR A 17 -12.63 -22.14 -4.79
N GLU A 18 -12.43 -22.50 -3.53
CA GLU A 18 -13.10 -21.92 -2.36
C GLU A 18 -12.80 -20.43 -2.16
N LEU A 19 -11.69 -19.93 -2.71
CA LEU A 19 -11.32 -18.51 -2.66
C LEU A 19 -12.11 -17.65 -3.66
N ARG A 20 -12.86 -18.25 -4.59
CA ARG A 20 -13.69 -17.50 -5.55
C ARG A 20 -14.72 -16.61 -4.86
N ARG A 21 -15.26 -17.04 -3.71
CA ARG A 21 -16.19 -16.23 -2.88
C ARG A 21 -15.55 -14.96 -2.31
N CYS A 22 -14.22 -14.95 -2.23
CA CYS A 22 -13.43 -13.82 -1.73
C CYS A 22 -13.03 -12.85 -2.85
N VAL A 23 -13.27 -13.18 -4.11
CA VAL A 23 -12.93 -12.30 -5.23
C VAL A 23 -13.99 -11.22 -5.36
N THR A 24 -13.55 -9.98 -5.36
CA THR A 24 -14.41 -8.82 -5.56
C THR A 24 -13.81 -7.86 -6.58
N ARG A 25 -14.64 -7.00 -7.13
CA ARG A 25 -14.23 -5.99 -8.10
C ARG A 25 -14.20 -4.62 -7.44
N CYS A 26 -13.10 -3.90 -7.63
CA CYS A 26 -12.97 -2.53 -7.14
C CYS A 26 -14.07 -1.64 -7.72
N ARG A 27 -14.77 -0.90 -6.85
CA ARG A 27 -15.79 0.08 -7.24
C ARG A 27 -15.24 1.17 -8.16
N HIS A 28 -13.96 1.51 -8.03
CA HIS A 28 -13.34 2.63 -8.74
C HIS A 28 -12.58 2.18 -10.01
N CYS A 29 -11.46 1.47 -9.85
CA CYS A 29 -10.63 1.07 -10.99
C CYS A 29 -10.99 -0.29 -11.60
N ARG A 30 -12.06 -0.95 -11.13
CA ARG A 30 -12.61 -2.19 -11.70
C ARG A 30 -11.68 -3.41 -11.71
N ILE A 31 -10.50 -3.34 -11.09
CA ILE A 31 -9.64 -4.50 -10.95
C ILE A 31 -10.27 -5.54 -9.99
N PHE A 32 -10.02 -6.81 -10.25
CA PHE A 32 -10.36 -7.88 -9.32
C PHE A 32 -9.33 -7.94 -8.20
N PHE A 33 -9.77 -8.22 -6.98
CA PHE A 33 -8.87 -8.48 -5.85
C PHE A 33 -9.52 -9.42 -4.84
N LEU A 34 -8.69 -10.08 -4.02
CA LEU A 34 -9.18 -10.90 -2.91
C LEU A 34 -9.56 -10.00 -1.72
N THR A 35 -10.67 -10.32 -1.07
CA THR A 35 -11.10 -9.67 0.17
C THR A 35 -11.43 -10.71 1.21
N HIS A 36 -11.55 -10.27 2.46
CA HIS A 36 -11.93 -11.18 3.54
C HIS A 36 -13.32 -11.79 3.27
N PRO A 37 -13.57 -13.09 3.55
CA PRO A 37 -14.86 -13.75 3.31
C PRO A 37 -16.08 -13.00 3.90
N ARG A 38 -15.88 -12.31 5.03
CA ARG A 38 -16.90 -11.45 5.68
C ARG A 38 -17.41 -10.30 4.80
N ASN A 39 -16.67 -9.93 3.76
CA ASN A 39 -17.07 -8.90 2.81
C ASN A 39 -17.86 -9.47 1.61
N GLY A 40 -18.28 -10.74 1.68
CA GLY A 40 -19.07 -11.38 0.64
C GLY A 40 -20.27 -10.53 0.19
N GLY A 41 -20.49 -10.44 -1.13
CA GLY A 41 -21.60 -9.70 -1.72
C GLY A 41 -21.44 -8.17 -1.75
N ARG A 42 -20.46 -7.59 -1.06
CA ARG A 42 -20.26 -6.13 -1.08
C ARG A 42 -19.78 -5.63 -2.44
N ARG A 43 -20.41 -4.55 -2.91
CA ARG A 43 -20.13 -3.89 -4.20
C ARG A 43 -19.48 -2.51 -4.06
N ASP A 44 -19.30 -2.05 -2.82
CA ASP A 44 -18.76 -0.74 -2.48
C ASP A 44 -17.26 -0.77 -2.12
N LEU A 45 -16.66 -1.96 -2.13
CA LEU A 45 -15.26 -2.16 -1.80
C LEU A 45 -14.33 -1.50 -2.81
N ARG A 46 -13.18 -1.05 -2.30
CA ARG A 46 -12.11 -0.44 -3.08
C ARG A 46 -10.84 -1.25 -2.91
N CYS A 47 -10.07 -1.34 -3.99
CA CYS A 47 -8.86 -2.15 -4.00
C CYS A 47 -7.80 -1.61 -3.05
N PRO A 48 -6.92 -2.50 -2.56
CA PRO A 48 -5.78 -2.13 -1.70
C PRO A 48 -4.71 -1.34 -2.45
N PHE A 49 -4.64 -1.43 -3.79
CA PHE A 49 -3.61 -0.78 -4.61
C PHE A 49 -3.86 0.72 -4.85
N GLY A 50 -4.38 1.44 -3.85
CA GLY A 50 -4.51 2.89 -3.86
C GLY A 50 -5.95 3.43 -3.89
N CYS A 51 -6.94 2.71 -4.43
CA CYS A 51 -8.32 3.24 -4.46
C CYS A 51 -8.93 3.37 -3.06
N LYS A 52 -8.60 2.47 -2.13
CA LYS A 52 -9.04 2.54 -0.74
C LYS A 52 -8.44 3.76 -0.04
N GLU A 53 -7.14 3.98 -0.19
CA GLU A 53 -6.45 5.10 0.43
C GLU A 53 -6.89 6.45 -0.17
N ALA A 54 -7.01 6.54 -1.49
CA ALA A 54 -7.50 7.74 -2.17
C ALA A 54 -8.90 8.12 -1.70
N HIS A 55 -9.79 7.14 -1.50
CA HIS A 55 -11.11 7.40 -0.95
C HIS A 55 -11.04 7.89 0.49
N ARG A 56 -10.21 7.27 1.35
CA ARG A 56 -9.98 7.72 2.73
C ARG A 56 -9.50 9.17 2.77
N LYS A 57 -8.52 9.53 1.92
CA LYS A 57 -7.99 10.90 1.81
C LYS A 57 -9.09 11.87 1.40
N ARG A 58 -9.86 11.56 0.34
CA ARG A 58 -11.00 12.40 -0.09
C ARG A 58 -12.03 12.62 1.01
N CYS A 59 -12.46 11.56 1.70
CA CYS A 59 -13.42 11.70 2.80
C CYS A 59 -12.85 12.54 3.96
N SER A 60 -11.55 12.41 4.23
CA SER A 60 -10.90 13.23 5.25
C SER A 60 -10.88 14.70 4.84
N THR A 61 -10.45 15.01 3.61
CA THR A 61 -10.45 16.36 3.07
C THR A 61 -11.84 16.95 3.09
N GLN A 62 -12.85 16.20 2.65
CA GLN A 62 -14.23 16.63 2.64
C GLN A 62 -14.71 17.04 4.04
N ARG A 63 -14.53 16.17 5.05
CA ARG A 63 -14.90 16.50 6.44
C ARG A 63 -14.18 17.74 6.97
N SER A 64 -12.90 17.90 6.64
CA SER A 64 -12.13 19.08 7.07
C SER A 64 -12.61 20.35 6.37
N VAL A 65 -12.93 20.30 5.07
CA VAL A 65 -13.46 21.42 4.30
C VAL A 65 -14.83 21.84 4.86
N GLU A 66 -15.72 20.87 5.09
CA GLU A 66 -17.03 21.11 5.71
C GLU A 66 -16.88 21.77 7.09
N TYR A 67 -16.02 21.22 7.97
CA TYR A 67 -15.79 21.79 9.29
C TYR A 67 -15.20 23.21 9.25
N TYR A 68 -14.15 23.46 8.47
CA TYR A 68 -13.54 24.78 8.36
C TYR A 68 -14.38 25.79 7.55
N GLY A 69 -15.46 25.34 6.91
CA GLY A 69 -16.47 26.22 6.33
C GLY A 69 -17.37 26.89 7.38
N THR A 70 -17.49 26.31 8.58
CA THR A 70 -18.29 26.86 9.69
C THR A 70 -17.60 28.01 10.41
N GLU A 71 -18.36 28.89 11.05
CA GLU A 71 -17.80 30.00 11.85
C GLU A 71 -16.98 29.51 13.06
N GLU A 72 -17.45 28.44 13.72
CA GLU A 72 -16.69 27.76 14.78
C GLU A 72 -15.34 27.24 14.28
N GLY A 73 -15.35 26.53 13.13
CA GLY A 73 -14.15 25.98 12.53
C GLY A 73 -13.15 27.05 12.10
N LYS A 74 -13.62 28.15 11.48
CA LYS A 74 -12.79 29.31 11.12
C LYS A 74 -12.14 29.95 12.35
N THR A 75 -12.92 30.15 13.42
CA THR A 75 -12.46 30.75 14.68
C THR A 75 -11.36 29.89 15.32
N LYS A 76 -11.57 28.57 15.42
CA LYS A 76 -10.58 27.63 15.93
C LYS A 76 -9.30 27.60 15.09
N LYS A 77 -9.43 27.63 13.76
CA LYS A 77 -8.29 27.70 12.83
C LYS A 77 -7.50 29.01 13.00
N LYS A 78 -8.19 30.14 13.15
CA LYS A 78 -7.55 31.46 13.40
C LYS A 78 -6.74 31.45 14.69
N ILE A 79 -7.31 30.94 15.78
CA ILE A 79 -6.60 30.79 17.07
C ILE A 79 -5.38 29.88 16.91
N GLN A 80 -5.52 28.74 16.23
CA GLN A 80 -4.42 27.80 16.02
C GLN A 80 -3.29 28.41 15.17
N ASN A 81 -3.62 29.17 14.13
CA ASN A 81 -2.63 29.87 13.31
C ASN A 81 -1.93 31.00 14.09
N GLY A 82 -2.67 31.73 14.94
CA GLY A 82 -2.09 32.76 15.82
C GLY A 82 -1.08 32.18 16.81
N LYS A 83 -1.29 30.95 17.31
CA LYS A 83 -0.29 30.26 18.15
C LYS A 83 1.00 29.93 17.39
N ARG A 84 0.92 29.70 16.07
CA ARG A 84 2.10 29.38 15.24
C ARG A 84 2.94 30.61 14.95
N SER A 85 2.31 31.76 14.68
CA SER A 85 3.04 33.03 14.47
C SER A 85 3.80 33.50 15.71
N HIS A 86 3.36 33.12 16.92
CA HIS A 86 4.11 33.38 18.15
C HIS A 86 5.23 32.35 18.43
N GLY A 87 5.22 31.19 17.77
CA GLY A 87 6.20 30.11 17.95
C GLY A 87 7.42 30.19 17.03
N GLU A 88 7.39 31.04 15.99
CA GLU A 88 8.50 31.19 15.03
C GLU A 88 9.75 31.86 15.60
N ALA A 89 9.71 32.37 16.84
CA ALA A 89 10.91 32.86 17.51
C ALA A 89 11.81 31.75 18.09
N ARG A 90 11.34 30.50 18.20
CA ARG A 90 12.12 29.38 18.78
C ARG A 90 11.72 28.01 18.23
N ALA A 91 12.17 27.66 17.02
CA ALA A 91 12.30 26.25 16.63
C ALA A 91 13.17 26.08 15.38
N ASP A 92 14.47 26.01 15.60
CA ASP A 92 15.42 25.39 14.68
C ASP A 92 15.30 23.86 14.85
N HIS A 93 14.23 23.25 14.35
CA HIS A 93 14.10 21.78 14.35
C HIS A 93 13.31 21.25 13.14
N ASN A 94 14.06 20.49 12.34
CA ASN A 94 13.65 19.66 11.22
C ASN A 94 12.44 18.76 11.55
N PRO A 95 11.24 19.00 10.97
CA PRO A 95 10.13 18.08 11.10
C PRO A 95 10.24 17.03 10.00
N GLN A 96 10.78 15.86 10.35
CA GLN A 96 10.56 14.64 9.58
C GLN A 96 9.04 14.38 9.54
N PHE A 97 8.42 14.72 8.41
CA PHE A 97 7.04 14.39 8.11
C PHE A 97 6.87 12.86 8.15
N LEU A 98 6.28 12.37 9.23
CA LEU A 98 5.83 10.98 9.36
C LEU A 98 4.72 10.72 8.34
N SER A 99 5.15 10.26 7.17
CA SER A 99 4.31 9.52 6.22
C SER A 99 3.76 8.26 6.91
N ALA A 100 2.71 7.67 6.33
CA ALA A 100 2.01 6.46 6.84
C ALA A 100 2.96 5.46 7.54
N PRO A 101 2.53 4.73 8.59
CA PRO A 101 3.43 3.83 9.34
C PRO A 101 4.15 2.90 8.36
N GLN A 102 5.42 3.21 8.12
CA GLN A 102 6.30 2.48 7.24
C GLN A 102 7.00 1.47 8.13
N LEU A 103 6.82 0.18 7.84
CA LEU A 103 7.71 -0.81 8.42
C LEU A 103 9.01 -0.76 7.63
N GLU A 104 10.05 -0.26 8.29
CA GLU A 104 11.42 -0.32 7.79
C GLU A 104 12.08 -1.56 8.40
N ARG A 105 12.49 -2.48 7.53
CA ARG A 105 13.35 -3.60 7.92
C ARG A 105 14.39 -3.75 6.83
N ASP A 106 15.66 -3.85 7.21
CA ASP A 106 16.74 -4.18 6.28
C ASP A 106 16.89 -3.19 5.09
N GLY A 107 16.53 -1.92 5.30
CA GLY A 107 16.55 -0.86 4.27
C GLY A 107 15.38 -0.89 3.28
N VAL A 108 14.41 -1.79 3.46
CA VAL A 108 13.20 -1.90 2.64
C VAL A 108 12.04 -1.20 3.33
N ARG A 109 11.45 -0.22 2.64
CA ARG A 109 10.23 0.48 3.09
C ARG A 109 8.99 -0.27 2.62
N LEU A 110 8.19 -0.76 3.55
CA LEU A 110 6.92 -1.43 3.27
C LEU A 110 5.73 -0.60 3.76
N ASP A 111 4.75 -0.39 2.86
CA ASP A 111 3.48 0.24 3.20
C ASP A 111 2.62 -0.70 4.05
N ALA A 112 2.20 -0.26 5.24
CA ALA A 112 1.39 -1.06 6.16
C ALA A 112 0.07 -1.55 5.54
N ALA A 113 -0.56 -0.79 4.64
CA ALA A 113 -1.79 -1.23 3.98
C ALA A 113 -1.51 -2.41 3.03
N THR A 114 -0.39 -2.38 2.33
CA THR A 114 0.11 -3.45 1.47
C THR A 114 0.47 -4.69 2.31
N VAL A 115 1.21 -4.53 3.41
CA VAL A 115 1.54 -5.64 4.33
C VAL A 115 0.28 -6.30 4.87
N GLY A 116 -0.68 -5.51 5.37
CA GLY A 116 -1.94 -6.03 5.87
C GLY A 116 -2.77 -6.76 4.80
N TYR A 117 -2.75 -6.28 3.56
CA TYR A 117 -3.39 -6.97 2.44
C TYR A 117 -2.70 -8.30 2.11
N VAL A 118 -1.37 -8.31 1.99
CA VAL A 118 -0.59 -9.53 1.72
C VAL A 118 -0.80 -10.54 2.85
N ARG A 119 -0.74 -10.12 4.11
CA ARG A 119 -1.02 -10.98 5.27
C ARG A 119 -2.39 -11.64 5.18
N MET A 120 -3.42 -10.87 4.85
CA MET A 120 -4.78 -11.38 4.68
C MET A 120 -4.84 -12.41 3.54
N VAL A 121 -4.27 -12.09 2.38
CA VAL A 121 -4.27 -13.01 1.22
C VAL A 121 -3.48 -14.29 1.52
N THR A 122 -2.29 -14.18 2.09
CA THR A 122 -1.46 -15.34 2.46
C THR A 122 -2.15 -16.20 3.51
N SER A 123 -2.80 -15.59 4.53
CA SER A 123 -3.57 -16.35 5.52
C SER A 123 -4.73 -17.12 4.89
N LEU A 124 -5.42 -16.52 3.92
CA LEU A 124 -6.49 -17.20 3.18
C LEU A 124 -5.95 -18.33 2.30
N ILE A 125 -4.83 -18.09 1.62
CA ILE A 125 -4.20 -19.10 0.76
C ILE A 125 -3.63 -20.23 1.61
N GLU A 126 -2.98 -19.97 2.73
CA GLU A 126 -2.36 -21.03 3.55
C GLU A 126 -3.34 -21.67 4.53
N ALA A 127 -4.58 -21.17 4.61
CA ALA A 127 -5.61 -21.62 5.56
C ALA A 127 -5.14 -21.62 7.03
N ARG A 128 -4.18 -20.75 7.37
CA ARG A 128 -3.65 -20.55 8.73
C ARG A 128 -3.52 -19.07 9.03
N ARG A 129 -3.35 -18.72 10.31
CA ARG A 129 -2.98 -17.35 10.68
C ARG A 129 -1.50 -17.14 10.38
N VAL A 130 -1.21 -16.10 9.60
CA VAL A 130 0.16 -15.64 9.34
C VAL A 130 0.37 -14.33 10.09
N SER A 131 1.48 -14.25 10.81
CA SER A 131 1.89 -13.05 11.55
C SER A 131 2.32 -11.93 10.61
N GLU A 132 2.44 -10.71 11.13
CA GLU A 132 2.92 -9.59 10.33
C GLU A 132 4.41 -9.70 10.05
N GLU A 133 5.14 -10.19 11.05
CA GLU A 133 6.59 -10.41 11.04
C GLU A 133 7.00 -11.40 9.96
N GLU A 134 6.27 -12.52 9.82
CA GLU A 134 6.46 -13.51 8.75
C GLU A 134 6.30 -12.88 7.35
N ILE A 135 5.29 -12.01 7.17
CA ILE A 135 5.04 -11.37 5.88
C ILE A 135 6.13 -10.38 5.54
N VAL A 136 6.54 -9.56 6.51
CA VAL A 136 7.65 -8.61 6.32
C VAL A 136 8.92 -9.35 5.96
N GLU A 137 9.22 -10.45 6.65
CA GLU A 137 10.39 -11.29 6.35
C GLU A 137 10.35 -11.86 4.93
N MET A 138 9.22 -12.46 4.57
CA MET A 138 9.00 -13.01 3.24
C MET A 138 9.19 -11.94 2.17
N LEU A 139 8.59 -10.76 2.34
CA LEU A 139 8.69 -9.65 1.38
C LEU A 139 10.13 -9.14 1.24
N VAL A 140 10.83 -8.90 2.35
CA VAL A 140 12.24 -8.46 2.35
C VAL A 140 13.11 -9.48 1.61
N ARG A 141 12.96 -10.77 1.93
CA ARG A 141 13.71 -11.86 1.28
C ARG A 141 13.42 -11.91 -0.22
N THR A 142 12.17 -11.88 -0.63
CA THR A 142 11.78 -11.91 -2.06
C THR A 142 12.30 -10.69 -2.81
N MET A 143 12.21 -9.50 -2.24
CA MET A 143 12.72 -8.27 -2.86
C MET A 143 14.26 -8.30 -3.01
N ARG A 144 14.98 -8.80 -2.00
CA ARG A 144 16.43 -9.03 -2.09
C ARG A 144 16.79 -10.01 -3.21
N GLN A 145 16.10 -11.14 -3.29
CA GLN A 145 16.31 -12.14 -4.35
C GLN A 145 16.08 -11.55 -5.74
N HIS A 146 15.00 -10.78 -5.94
CA HIS A 146 14.73 -10.12 -7.21
C HIS A 146 15.78 -9.07 -7.56
N SER A 147 16.28 -8.31 -6.58
CA SER A 147 17.37 -7.34 -6.79
C SER A 147 18.64 -8.01 -7.31
N ILE A 148 19.05 -9.13 -6.72
CA ILE A 148 20.22 -9.91 -7.16
C ILE A 148 20.03 -10.45 -8.58
N ALA A 149 18.88 -11.05 -8.88
CA ALA A 149 18.58 -11.57 -10.20
C ALA A 149 18.57 -10.47 -11.27
N ARG A 150 18.02 -9.29 -10.95
CA ARG A 150 18.00 -8.13 -11.84
C ARG A 150 19.41 -7.59 -12.09
N ARG A 151 20.27 -7.50 -11.06
CA ARG A 151 21.66 -7.07 -11.19
C ARG A 151 22.43 -7.98 -12.15
N ARG A 152 22.38 -9.30 -11.93
CA ARG A 152 23.04 -10.30 -12.81
C ARG A 152 22.58 -10.20 -14.26
N ARG A 153 21.28 -9.97 -14.50
CA ARG A 153 20.74 -9.77 -15.85
C ARG A 153 21.30 -8.52 -16.51
N MET A 154 21.41 -7.41 -15.77
CA MET A 154 22.02 -6.19 -16.28
C MET A 154 23.51 -6.40 -16.61
N ASP A 155 24.25 -7.04 -15.72
CA ASP A 155 25.67 -7.35 -15.93
C ASP A 155 25.86 -8.21 -17.19
N TYR A 156 24.99 -9.22 -17.40
CA TYR A 156 24.95 -10.01 -18.62
C TYR A 156 24.68 -9.16 -19.87
N VAL A 157 23.68 -8.28 -19.83
CA VAL A 157 23.33 -7.40 -20.97
C VAL A 157 24.49 -6.45 -21.29
N LEU A 158 25.12 -5.87 -20.27
CA LEU A 158 26.27 -4.98 -20.45
C LEU A 158 27.48 -5.72 -21.03
N ALA A 159 27.77 -6.93 -20.54
CA ALA A 159 28.84 -7.76 -21.08
C ALA A 159 28.59 -8.16 -22.54
N TYR A 160 27.33 -8.49 -22.88
CA TYR A 160 26.92 -8.79 -24.25
C TYR A 160 27.08 -7.58 -25.18
N LEU A 161 26.64 -6.39 -24.76
CA LEU A 161 26.79 -5.17 -25.55
C LEU A 161 28.26 -4.78 -25.75
N LYS A 162 29.10 -4.94 -24.71
CA LYS A 162 30.55 -4.67 -24.82
C LYS A 162 31.25 -5.64 -25.78
N LYS A 163 30.79 -6.89 -25.87
CA LYS A 163 31.35 -7.91 -26.76
C LYS A 163 30.92 -7.76 -28.22
N ASN A 164 29.76 -7.13 -28.47
CA ASN A 164 29.18 -6.94 -29.80
C ASN A 164 29.09 -5.44 -30.16
N ALA A 165 29.94 -4.60 -29.57
CA ALA A 165 30.06 -3.21 -29.96
C ALA A 165 30.67 -3.14 -31.38
N PRO A 166 30.11 -2.36 -32.32
CA PRO A 166 30.65 -2.19 -33.67
C PRO A 166 32.03 -1.51 -33.66
#